data_AF-A0A072V1H8-F1
#
_entry.id   AF-A0A072V1H8-F1
#
_cell.length_a   1.000
_cell.length_b   1.000
_cell.length_c   1.000
_cell.angle_alpha   90.00
_cell.angle_beta   90.00
_cell.angle_gamma   90.00
#
_symmetry.space_group_name_H-M   'P 1'
#
loop_
_entity.id
_entity.type
_entity.pdbx_description
1 polymer ?
#
loop_
_entity_poly.entity_id
_entity_poly.type
_entity_poly.pdbx_seq_one_letter_code
_entity_poly.pdbx_strand_id
1 'polypeptide(L)'
;MASETVLVDEISYPSKITTNKPLSLLGHGITDMEIHFLQVKFYSIGVYLEPEVVNHLQQWKGKPAKELEDNDDFFDALISSPVEKAIRLVVIKEIKGAQYGVQIETAVRDRLAADDKYEDEEEEALEKVIEFFQSKYFKKHSVITYHFPANSPTAEVK
;
A
#
# COMPACT_ATOMS: atom_id res chain seq x y z
N MET A 1 -1.91 -13.30 25.36
CA MET A 1 -2.10 -13.86 24.01
C MET A 1 -1.09 -13.16 23.12
N ALA A 2 -0.02 -13.83 22.72
CA ALA A 2 0.98 -13.19 21.87
C ALA A 2 0.32 -12.88 20.52
N SER A 3 0.27 -11.60 20.13
CA SER A 3 -0.06 -11.21 18.78
C SER A 3 0.93 -11.91 17.87
N GLU A 4 0.46 -12.79 17.00
CA GLU A 4 1.29 -13.36 15.95
C GLU A 4 1.82 -12.17 15.12
N THR A 5 3.13 -12.12 14.91
CA THR A 5 3.78 -11.04 14.18
C THR A 5 4.66 -11.65 13.09
N VAL A 6 4.67 -10.99 11.94
CA VAL A 6 5.50 -11.34 10.79
C VAL A 6 6.66 -10.35 10.73
N LEU A 7 7.89 -10.87 10.64
CA LEU A 7 9.09 -10.06 10.50
C LEU A 7 9.39 -9.82 9.01
N VAL A 8 9.45 -8.55 8.62
CA VAL A 8 9.72 -8.11 7.25
C VAL A 8 10.90 -7.15 7.31
N ASP A 9 12.08 -7.64 6.99
CA ASP A 9 13.34 -6.88 7.07
C ASP A 9 13.59 -6.26 8.47
N GLU A 10 13.54 -7.09 9.51
CA GLU A 10 13.67 -6.69 10.92
C GLU A 10 12.49 -5.85 11.47
N ILE A 11 11.50 -5.52 10.63
CA ILE A 11 10.31 -4.78 11.04
C ILE A 11 9.18 -5.74 11.39
N SER A 12 8.60 -5.56 12.58
CA SER A 12 7.48 -6.38 13.04
C SER A 12 6.13 -5.85 12.55
N TYR A 13 5.41 -6.70 11.82
CA TYR A 13 4.03 -6.48 11.41
C TYR A 13 3.12 -7.38 12.21
N PRO A 14 2.05 -6.84 12.83
CA PRO A 14 1.03 -7.71 13.42
C PRO A 14 0.35 -8.52 12.31
N SER A 15 0.08 -9.80 12.53
CA SER A 15 -0.63 -10.64 11.56
C SER A 15 -2.07 -10.19 11.32
N LYS A 16 -2.63 -9.41 12.26
CA LYS A 16 -3.95 -8.78 12.13
C LYS A 16 -3.93 -7.36 12.68
N ILE A 17 -4.63 -6.45 12.02
CA ILE A 17 -4.93 -5.11 12.54
C ILE A 17 -6.44 -4.93 12.63
N THR A 18 -6.88 -4.11 13.57
CA THR A 18 -8.29 -3.76 13.71
C THR A 18 -8.45 -2.29 13.35
N THR A 19 -9.16 -2.02 12.27
CA THR A 19 -9.69 -0.70 11.92
C THR A 19 -11.17 -0.69 12.34
N ASN A 20 -12.11 -0.82 11.41
CA ASN A 20 -13.51 -1.11 11.71
C ASN A 20 -13.76 -2.62 11.82
N LYS A 21 -13.02 -3.41 11.03
CA LYS A 21 -13.04 -4.88 11.01
C LYS A 21 -11.63 -5.45 11.18
N PRO A 22 -11.49 -6.74 11.57
CA PRO A 22 -10.19 -7.39 11.61
C PRO A 22 -9.66 -7.64 10.19
N LEU A 23 -8.57 -6.97 9.83
CA LEU A 23 -7.85 -7.17 8.58
C LEU A 23 -6.66 -8.10 8.83
N SER A 24 -6.44 -9.07 7.95
CA SER A 24 -5.30 -9.99 8.04
C SER A 24 -4.18 -9.52 7.12
N LEU A 25 -2.93 -9.69 7.54
CA LEU A 25 -1.76 -9.47 6.70
C LEU A 25 -1.74 -10.55 5.61
N LEU A 26 -2.02 -10.17 4.36
CA LEU A 26 -2.03 -11.10 3.22
C LEU A 26 -0.81 -10.93 2.32
N GLY A 27 -0.16 -9.78 2.36
CA GLY A 27 1.05 -9.51 1.59
C GLY A 27 2.03 -8.69 2.41
N HIS A 28 3.32 -8.93 2.21
CA HIS A 28 4.36 -8.10 2.78
C HIS A 28 5.58 -8.06 1.85
N GLY A 29 6.33 -6.98 1.90
CA GLY A 29 7.49 -6.79 1.04
C GLY A 29 8.34 -5.62 1.48
N ILE A 30 9.35 -5.32 0.68
CA ILE A 30 10.20 -4.14 0.85
C ILE A 30 10.29 -3.39 -0.47
N THR A 31 10.50 -2.09 -0.38
CA THR A 31 10.93 -1.27 -1.51
C THR A 31 12.39 -0.93 -1.30
N ASP A 32 13.22 -1.33 -2.26
CA ASP A 32 14.64 -1.03 -2.29
C ASP A 32 15.05 -0.56 -3.69
N MET A 33 16.24 0.02 -3.77
CA MET A 33 16.91 0.31 -5.04
C MET A 33 18.35 -0.14 -4.96
N GLU A 34 18.84 -0.70 -6.06
CA GLU A 34 20.26 -0.96 -6.23
C GLU A 34 20.96 0.32 -6.72
N ILE A 35 21.89 0.81 -5.92
CA ILE A 35 22.73 1.96 -6.26
C ILE A 35 24.17 1.47 -6.36
N HIS A 36 24.68 1.42 -7.59
CA HIS A 36 25.98 0.81 -7.96
C HIS A 36 26.04 -0.69 -7.64
N PHE A 37 26.36 -1.04 -6.39
CA PHE A 37 26.51 -2.42 -5.90
C PHE A 37 25.88 -2.59 -4.50
N LEU A 38 25.21 -1.55 -3.99
CA LEU A 38 24.60 -1.54 -2.67
C LEU A 38 23.08 -1.50 -2.81
N GLN A 39 22.42 -2.45 -2.16
CA GLN A 39 20.96 -2.47 -2.01
C GLN A 39 20.55 -1.51 -0.90
N VAL A 40 19.86 -0.43 -1.26
CA VAL A 40 19.35 0.56 -0.31
C VAL A 40 17.86 0.32 -0.11
N LYS A 41 17.48 -0.10 1.10
CA LYS A 41 16.08 -0.35 1.48
C LYS A 41 15.44 0.93 1.99
N PHE A 42 14.30 1.30 1.41
CA PHE A 42 13.59 2.53 1.76
C PHE A 42 12.42 2.27 2.69
N TYR A 43 11.57 1.32 2.34
CA TYR A 43 10.33 1.02 3.07
C TYR A 43 10.15 -0.48 3.21
N SER A 44 9.60 -0.87 4.35
CA SER A 44 8.93 -2.15 4.51
C SER A 44 7.44 -1.92 4.32
N ILE A 45 6.72 -2.86 3.71
CA ILE A 45 5.30 -2.75 3.37
C ILE A 45 4.56 -3.98 3.90
N GLY A 46 3.42 -3.76 4.54
CA GLY A 46 2.44 -4.77 4.88
C GLY A 46 1.07 -4.41 4.29
N VAL A 47 0.47 -5.36 3.58
CA VAL A 47 -0.86 -5.23 2.96
C VAL A 47 -1.86 -6.05 3.76
N TYR A 48 -2.84 -5.36 4.30
CA TYR A 48 -3.90 -5.89 5.14
C TYR A 48 -5.23 -5.84 4.40
N LEU A 49 -5.93 -6.97 4.38
CA LEU A 49 -7.18 -7.13 3.65
C LEU A 49 -8.19 -7.88 4.52
N GLU A 50 -9.47 -7.61 4.31
CA GLU A 50 -10.54 -8.40 4.90
C GLU A 50 -10.47 -9.84 4.36
N PRO A 51 -10.49 -10.89 5.20
CA PRO A 51 -10.43 -12.28 4.74
C PRO A 51 -11.53 -12.66 3.74
N GLU A 52 -12.66 -11.95 3.77
CA GLU A 52 -13.76 -12.12 2.83
C GLU A 52 -13.39 -11.78 1.38
N VAL A 53 -12.25 -11.11 1.14
CA VAL A 53 -11.72 -10.87 -0.21
C VAL A 53 -11.58 -12.15 -1.03
N VAL A 54 -11.30 -13.27 -0.37
CA VAL A 54 -11.19 -14.58 -1.02
C VAL A 54 -12.50 -14.99 -1.72
N ASN A 55 -13.66 -14.56 -1.21
CA ASN A 55 -14.96 -14.81 -1.84
C ASN A 55 -15.12 -14.05 -3.17
N HIS A 56 -14.44 -12.92 -3.33
CA HIS A 56 -14.42 -12.16 -4.59
C HIS A 56 -13.39 -12.71 -5.58
N LEU A 57 -12.42 -13.50 -5.10
CA LEU A 57 -11.32 -14.06 -5.89
C LEU A 57 -11.51 -15.55 -6.25
N GLN A 58 -12.74 -16.07 -6.20
CA GLN A 58 -13.01 -17.50 -6.43
C GLN A 58 -12.57 -18.01 -7.81
N GLN A 59 -12.52 -17.15 -8.83
CA GLN A 59 -12.06 -17.54 -10.18
C GLN A 59 -10.56 -17.88 -10.24
N TRP A 60 -9.78 -17.47 -9.23
CA TRP A 60 -8.35 -17.81 -9.10
C TRP A 60 -8.09 -18.95 -8.10
N LYS A 61 -9.15 -19.55 -7.57
CA LYS A 61 -9.04 -20.66 -6.61
C LYS A 61 -8.33 -21.86 -7.25
N GLY A 62 -7.27 -22.33 -6.60
CA GLY A 62 -6.50 -23.49 -7.04
C GLY A 62 -5.41 -23.19 -8.08
N LYS A 63 -5.29 -21.94 -8.54
CA LYS A 63 -4.15 -21.51 -9.35
C LYS A 63 -2.88 -21.47 -8.50
N PRO A 64 -1.71 -21.85 -9.05
CA PRO A 64 -0.44 -21.78 -8.33
C PRO A 64 -0.04 -20.32 -8.10
N ALA A 65 0.68 -20.05 -7.01
CA ALA A 65 1.08 -18.70 -6.64
C ALA A 65 1.82 -17.95 -7.77
N LYS A 66 2.69 -18.65 -8.50
CA LYS A 66 3.43 -18.08 -9.64
C LYS A 66 2.51 -17.59 -10.77
N GLU A 67 1.40 -18.29 -11.02
CA GLU A 67 0.42 -17.83 -12.00
C GLU A 67 -0.39 -16.64 -11.51
N LEU A 68 -0.50 -16.42 -10.20
CA LEU A 68 -1.17 -15.24 -9.64
C LEU A 68 -0.26 -14.02 -9.65
N GLU A 69 1.04 -14.23 -9.42
CA GLU A 69 2.07 -13.20 -9.42
C GLU A 69 2.21 -12.51 -10.78
N ASP A 70 2.10 -13.26 -11.87
CA ASP A 70 2.22 -12.74 -13.24
C ASP A 70 0.85 -12.37 -13.88
N ASN A 71 -0.24 -12.30 -13.09
CA ASN A 71 -1.60 -12.10 -13.60
C ASN A 71 -2.17 -10.74 -13.17
N ASP A 72 -2.12 -9.76 -14.07
CA ASP A 72 -2.65 -8.42 -13.82
C ASP A 72 -4.15 -8.43 -13.48
N ASP A 73 -4.94 -9.29 -14.14
CA ASP A 73 -6.39 -9.42 -13.86
C ASP A 73 -6.69 -9.83 -12.41
N PHE A 74 -5.80 -10.62 -11.79
CA PHE A 74 -5.90 -11.02 -10.38
C PHE A 74 -5.73 -9.80 -9.48
N PHE A 75 -4.70 -8.99 -9.73
CA PHE A 75 -4.44 -7.79 -8.94
C PHE A 75 -5.52 -6.73 -9.18
N ASP A 76 -6.01 -6.56 -10.40
CA ASP A 76 -7.10 -5.65 -10.72
C ASP A 76 -8.38 -6.04 -9.97
N ALA A 77 -8.70 -7.33 -9.89
CA ALA A 77 -9.85 -7.80 -9.13
C ALA A 77 -9.64 -7.72 -7.61
N LEU A 78 -8.42 -7.95 -7.14
CA LEU A 78 -8.07 -7.76 -5.73
C LEU A 78 -8.24 -6.28 -5.33
N ILE A 79 -7.75 -5.35 -6.16
CA ILE A 79 -7.85 -3.90 -5.96
C ILE A 79 -9.31 -3.45 -6.05
N SER A 80 -10.08 -3.98 -7.00
CA SER A 80 -11.48 -3.62 -7.22
C SER A 80 -12.46 -4.30 -6.25
N SER A 81 -12.00 -5.27 -5.45
CA SER A 81 -12.87 -5.99 -4.51
C SER A 81 -13.47 -5.03 -3.48
N PRO A 82 -14.79 -5.06 -3.21
CA PRO A 82 -15.49 -4.15 -2.31
C PRO A 82 -15.29 -4.55 -0.84
N VAL A 83 -14.04 -4.63 -0.43
CA VAL A 83 -13.59 -5.04 0.91
C VAL A 83 -12.67 -3.98 1.49
N GLU A 84 -12.59 -3.96 2.82
CA GLU A 84 -11.70 -3.03 3.52
C GLU A 84 -10.24 -3.45 3.32
N LYS A 85 -9.39 -2.46 2.99
CA LYS A 85 -7.95 -2.66 2.74
C LYS A 85 -7.15 -1.63 3.54
N ALA A 86 -5.96 -2.02 3.97
CA ALA A 86 -5.01 -1.10 4.56
C ALA A 86 -3.59 -1.45 4.13
N ILE A 87 -2.81 -0.43 3.80
CA ILE A 87 -1.40 -0.56 3.46
C ILE A 87 -0.62 0.15 4.55
N ARG A 88 0.22 -0.60 5.25
CA ARG A 88 1.11 -0.08 6.29
C ARG A 88 2.52 -0.07 5.75
N LEU A 89 3.10 1.12 5.62
CA LEU A 89 4.51 1.30 5.29
C LEU A 89 5.29 1.67 6.55
N VAL A 90 6.48 1.10 6.70
CA VAL A 90 7.41 1.48 7.75
C VAL A 90 8.73 1.91 7.12
N VAL A 91 9.17 3.11 7.49
CA VAL A 91 10.32 3.79 6.90
C VAL A 91 11.62 3.18 7.43
N ILE A 92 12.40 2.57 6.54
CA ILE A 92 13.72 2.00 6.86
C ILE A 92 14.79 3.07 6.70
N LYS A 93 14.73 3.85 5.61
CA LYS A 93 15.64 4.96 5.31
C LYS A 93 14.92 6.29 5.49
N GLU A 94 15.51 7.18 6.28
CA GLU A 94 14.94 8.51 6.49
C GLU A 94 14.79 9.28 5.18
N ILE A 95 13.68 9.98 5.05
CA ILE A 95 13.34 10.72 3.84
C ILE A 95 12.44 11.91 4.20
N LYS A 96 12.57 13.01 3.46
CA LYS A 96 11.63 14.12 3.60
C LYS A 96 10.27 13.67 3.05
N GLY A 97 9.19 13.99 3.74
CA GLY A 97 7.84 13.68 3.25
C GLY A 97 7.58 14.30 1.88
N ALA A 98 8.13 15.49 1.58
CA ALA A 98 8.11 16.06 0.24
C ALA A 98 8.73 15.15 -0.85
N GLN A 99 9.82 14.42 -0.57
CA GLN A 99 10.42 13.49 -1.55
C GLN A 99 9.58 12.22 -1.73
N TYR A 100 8.88 11.78 -0.69
CA TYR A 100 7.91 10.68 -0.80
C TYR A 100 6.65 11.14 -1.56
N GLY A 101 6.16 12.34 -1.24
CA GLY A 101 5.03 12.99 -1.91
C GLY A 101 5.25 13.08 -3.42
N VAL A 102 6.38 13.58 -3.89
CA VAL A 102 6.69 13.67 -5.34
C VAL A 102 6.63 12.29 -6.04
N GLN A 103 7.04 11.21 -5.37
CA GLN A 103 6.94 9.86 -5.94
C GLN A 103 5.49 9.42 -6.08
N ILE A 104 4.66 9.67 -5.06
CA ILE A 104 3.22 9.40 -5.10
C ILE A 104 2.54 10.28 -6.16
N GLU A 105 2.88 11.56 -6.22
CA GLU A 105 2.36 12.53 -7.19
C GLU A 105 2.58 12.04 -8.61
N THR A 106 3.84 11.72 -8.93
CA THR A 106 4.22 11.28 -10.28
C THR A 106 3.53 9.98 -10.62
N ALA A 107 3.55 8.98 -9.72
CA ALA A 107 2.95 7.67 -9.99
C ALA A 107 1.43 7.74 -10.19
N VAL A 108 0.72 8.51 -9.36
CA VAL A 108 -0.74 8.65 -9.44
C VAL A 108 -1.12 9.47 -10.66
N ARG A 109 -0.47 10.62 -10.89
CA ARG A 109 -0.74 11.47 -12.06
C ARG A 109 -0.50 10.73 -13.36
N ASP A 110 0.65 10.06 -13.51
CA ASP A 110 1.00 9.37 -14.75
C ASP A 110 0.03 8.21 -15.02
N ARG A 111 -0.43 7.50 -13.98
CA ARG A 111 -1.43 6.44 -14.11
C ARG A 111 -2.81 6.97 -14.49
N LEU A 112 -3.28 8.03 -13.84
CA LEU A 112 -4.57 8.65 -14.16
C LEU A 112 -4.57 9.27 -15.56
N ALA A 113 -3.48 9.92 -15.95
CA ALA A 113 -3.32 10.47 -17.29
C ALA A 113 -3.28 9.38 -18.36
N ALA A 114 -2.64 8.25 -18.09
CA ALA A 114 -2.63 7.11 -19.01
C ALA A 114 -4.02 6.50 -19.23
N ASP A 115 -4.90 6.58 -18.21
CA ASP A 115 -6.28 6.10 -18.26
C ASP A 115 -7.29 7.17 -18.71
N ASP A 116 -6.84 8.38 -19.06
CA ASP A 116 -7.68 9.54 -19.40
C ASP A 116 -8.68 9.90 -18.29
N LYS A 117 -8.19 9.89 -17.04
CA LYS A 117 -8.95 10.15 -15.78
C LYS A 117 -8.30 11.21 -14.90
N TYR A 118 -7.46 12.07 -15.46
CA TYR A 118 -6.80 13.13 -14.70
C TYR A 118 -7.44 14.47 -15.02
N GLU A 119 -8.50 14.78 -14.28
CA GLU A 119 -9.26 16.04 -14.38
C GLU A 119 -9.03 16.90 -13.12
N ASP A 120 -9.69 18.06 -13.06
CA ASP A 120 -9.55 19.03 -11.97
C ASP A 120 -9.81 18.41 -10.57
N GLU A 121 -10.76 17.48 -10.45
CA GLU A 121 -11.09 16.83 -9.17
C GLU A 121 -9.95 15.93 -8.67
N GLU A 122 -9.36 15.12 -9.55
CA GLU A 122 -8.20 14.29 -9.23
C GLU A 122 -6.94 15.11 -8.96
N GLU A 123 -6.74 16.21 -9.68
CA GLU A 123 -5.64 17.14 -9.44
C GLU A 123 -5.74 17.75 -8.03
N GLU A 124 -6.90 18.30 -7.66
CA GLU A 124 -7.13 18.85 -6.32
C GLU A 124 -6.99 17.79 -5.21
N ALA A 125 -7.45 16.55 -5.45
CA ALA A 125 -7.33 15.46 -4.50
C ALA A 125 -5.86 15.06 -4.31
N LEU A 126 -5.09 14.98 -5.40
CA LEU A 126 -3.68 14.66 -5.37
C LEU A 126 -2.89 15.75 -4.64
N GLU A 127 -3.17 17.03 -4.91
CA GLU A 127 -2.52 18.15 -4.24
C GLU A 127 -2.66 18.06 -2.71
N LYS A 128 -3.86 17.76 -2.19
CA LYS A 128 -4.09 17.55 -0.74
C LYS A 128 -3.22 16.44 -0.16
N VAL A 129 -3.04 15.34 -0.90
CA VAL A 129 -2.16 14.23 -0.48
C VAL A 129 -0.70 14.70 -0.45
N ILE A 130 -0.28 15.49 -1.44
CA ILE A 130 1.10 15.99 -1.52
C ILE A 130 1.37 16.99 -0.40
N GLU A 131 0.48 17.96 -0.17
CA GLU A 131 0.58 18.92 0.94
C GLU A 131 0.68 18.22 2.30
N PHE A 132 -0.10 17.16 2.52
CA PHE A 132 -0.01 16.34 3.74
C PHE A 132 1.41 15.83 3.95
N PHE A 133 2.05 15.30 2.92
CA PHE A 133 3.41 14.77 3.00
C PHE A 133 4.49 15.85 3.02
N GLN A 134 4.31 16.98 2.32
CA GLN A 134 5.31 18.05 2.25
C GLN A 134 5.70 18.58 3.64
N SER A 135 4.74 18.67 4.55
CA SER A 135 4.95 19.13 5.93
C SER A 135 5.65 18.11 6.85
N LYS A 136 5.84 16.86 6.39
CA LYS A 136 6.34 15.74 7.22
C LYS A 136 7.81 15.46 6.98
N TYR A 137 8.46 14.94 8.02
CA TYR A 137 9.78 14.34 7.92
C TYR A 137 9.70 12.91 8.46
N PHE A 138 10.02 11.94 7.61
CA PHE A 138 9.94 10.53 7.94
C PHE A 138 11.27 10.04 8.47
N LYS A 139 11.30 9.85 9.79
CA LYS A 139 12.44 9.26 10.49
C LYS A 139 12.42 7.75 10.33
N LYS A 140 13.52 7.10 10.71
CA LYS A 140 13.56 5.64 10.77
C LYS A 140 12.45 5.12 11.70
N HIS A 141 11.71 4.12 11.25
CA HIS A 141 10.52 3.54 11.89
C HIS A 141 9.28 4.45 11.93
N SER A 142 9.27 5.58 11.21
CA SER A 142 8.00 6.27 10.91
C SER A 142 7.06 5.30 10.20
N VAL A 143 5.79 5.31 10.58
CA VAL A 143 4.76 4.46 10.01
C VAL A 143 3.81 5.34 9.21
N ILE A 144 3.50 4.94 7.98
CA ILE A 144 2.49 5.57 7.13
C ILE A 144 1.42 4.52 6.91
N THR A 145 0.16 4.85 7.17
CA THR A 145 -0.95 3.94 6.94
C THR A 145 -1.91 4.54 5.93
N TYR A 146 -2.07 3.86 4.81
CA TYR A 146 -3.19 4.09 3.89
C TYR A 146 -4.33 3.17 4.26
N HIS A 147 -5.52 3.71 4.37
CA HIS A 147 -6.72 2.96 4.68
C HIS A 147 -7.75 3.20 3.57
N PHE A 148 -8.27 2.11 3.02
CA PHE A 148 -9.25 2.09 1.93
C PHE A 148 -10.52 1.41 2.46
N PRO A 149 -11.55 2.19 2.84
CA PRO A 149 -12.84 1.66 3.26
C PRO A 149 -13.54 0.92 2.11
N ALA A 150 -14.26 -0.17 2.43
CA ALA A 150 -14.98 -0.97 1.42
C ALA A 150 -16.03 -0.18 0.62
N ASN A 151 -16.64 0.82 1.25
CA ASN A 151 -17.79 1.57 0.71
C ASN A 151 -17.46 3.03 0.40
N SER A 152 -16.18 3.40 0.30
CA SER A 152 -15.78 4.77 -0.02
C SER A 152 -14.81 4.79 -1.20
N PRO A 153 -14.98 5.71 -2.17
CA PRO A 153 -13.96 5.97 -3.17
C PRO A 153 -12.74 6.70 -2.58
N THR A 154 -12.81 7.18 -1.34
CA THR A 154 -11.74 7.95 -0.69
C THR A 154 -10.84 7.06 0.17
N ALA A 155 -9.53 7.31 0.12
CA ALA A 155 -8.57 6.73 1.05
C ALA A 155 -8.22 7.70 2.18
N GLU A 156 -7.93 7.17 3.37
CA GLU A 156 -7.39 7.94 4.49
C GLU A 156 -5.88 7.67 4.63
N VAL A 157 -5.09 8.72 4.84
CA VAL A 157 -3.64 8.63 5.10
C VAL A 157 -3.36 9.11 6.53
N LYS A 158 -2.64 8.29 7.31
CA LYS A 158 -2.29 8.57 8.71
C LYS A 158 -0.79 8.36 8.97
#